data_AF-A0A3A4VC10-F1
#
_entry.id   AF-A0A3A4VC10-F1
#
_cell.length_a   1.000
_cell.length_b   1.000
_cell.length_c   1.000
_cell.angle_alpha   90.00
_cell.angle_beta   90.00
_cell.angle_gamma   90.00
#
_symmetry.space_group_name_H-M   'P 1'
#
loop_
_entity.id
_entity.type
_entity.pdbx_description
1 polymer ?
#
loop_
_entity_poly.entity_id
_entity_poly.type
_entity_poly.pdbx_seq_one_letter_code
_entity_poly.pdbx_strand_id
1 'polypeptide(L)'
;MDQAPYTSPIPPAPAQQAPASSSLGPVIGAIIVILVLGLGALYFWGAQLNEQPDELPFIPGDGTSESWMPQSSGSDEAAAIEAELQATDMSAFEQQMNADLEATESGL
;
A
#
# COMPACT_ATOMS: atom_id res chain seq x y z
N MET A 1 -73.54 54.99 -25.76
CA MET A 1 -72.66 53.82 -25.95
C MET A 1 -71.28 54.26 -25.48
N ASP A 2 -70.99 54.09 -24.20
CA ASP A 2 -69.74 54.52 -23.59
C ASP A 2 -68.67 53.45 -23.81
N GLN A 3 -67.72 53.72 -24.72
CA GLN A 3 -66.55 52.87 -24.85
C GLN A 3 -65.60 53.15 -23.69
N ALA A 4 -65.38 52.15 -22.84
CA ALA A 4 -64.31 52.20 -21.86
C ALA A 4 -62.95 52.26 -22.60
N PRO A 5 -62.01 53.11 -22.15
CA PRO A 5 -60.73 53.29 -22.84
C PRO A 5 -59.90 52.00 -22.81
N TYR A 6 -59.39 51.61 -23.98
CA TYR A 6 -58.39 50.55 -24.10
C TYR A 6 -57.11 50.96 -23.37
N THR A 7 -56.64 50.13 -22.44
CA THR A 7 -55.31 50.25 -21.84
C THR A 7 -54.42 49.14 -22.39
N SER A 8 -53.23 49.51 -22.87
CA SER A 8 -52.26 48.56 -23.41
C SER A 8 -51.72 47.65 -22.29
N PRO A 9 -51.60 46.33 -22.51
CA PRO A 9 -50.99 45.44 -21.52
C PRO A 9 -49.51 45.77 -21.35
N ILE A 10 -49.11 46.00 -20.10
CA ILE A 10 -47.72 46.29 -19.73
C ILE A 10 -46.93 44.98 -19.86
N PRO A 11 -45.80 44.94 -20.59
CA PRO A 11 -44.97 43.76 -20.67
C PRO A 11 -44.40 43.42 -19.27
N PRO A 12 -44.28 42.13 -18.91
CA PRO A 12 -43.69 41.73 -17.63
C PRO A 12 -42.25 42.24 -17.53
N ALA A 13 -41.93 42.87 -16.41
CA ALA A 13 -40.58 43.33 -16.12
C ALA A 13 -39.59 42.14 -16.14
N PRO A 14 -38.33 42.34 -16.58
CA PRO A 14 -37.34 41.28 -16.57
C PRO A 14 -37.19 40.73 -15.14
N ALA A 15 -37.29 39.41 -15.01
CA ALA A 15 -37.08 38.72 -13.74
C ALA A 15 -35.67 39.04 -13.25
N GLN A 16 -35.59 39.74 -12.12
CA GLN A 16 -34.34 40.01 -11.41
C GLN A 16 -33.75 38.65 -11.01
N GLN A 17 -32.66 38.25 -11.67
CA GLN A 17 -31.93 37.02 -11.31
C GLN A 17 -31.45 37.19 -9.86
N ALA A 18 -31.89 36.28 -8.98
CA ALA A 18 -31.47 36.27 -7.59
C ALA A 18 -29.93 36.14 -7.52
N PRO A 19 -29.25 36.88 -6.63
CA PRO A 19 -27.80 36.80 -6.51
C PRO A 19 -27.41 35.36 -6.19
N ALA A 20 -26.46 34.82 -6.96
CA ALA A 20 -25.94 33.48 -6.75
C ALA A 20 -25.27 33.43 -5.37
N SER A 21 -25.90 32.74 -4.42
CA SER A 21 -25.30 32.48 -3.12
C SER A 21 -24.09 31.57 -3.29
N SER A 22 -22.90 32.07 -2.96
CA SER A 22 -21.68 31.26 -2.92
C SER A 22 -21.85 30.13 -1.91
N SER A 23 -21.83 28.89 -2.38
CA SER A 23 -22.00 27.72 -1.51
C SER A 23 -20.69 27.43 -0.78
N LEU A 24 -20.74 27.46 0.56
CA LEU A 24 -19.60 27.11 1.42
C LEU A 24 -19.34 25.59 1.51
N GLY A 25 -20.27 24.76 1.04
CA GLY A 25 -20.21 23.30 1.12
C GLY A 25 -18.93 22.69 0.52
N PRO A 26 -18.55 23.04 -0.72
CA PRO A 26 -17.33 22.52 -1.35
C PRO A 26 -16.06 22.91 -0.58
N VAL A 27 -16.03 24.11 0.02
CA VAL A 27 -14.88 24.59 0.80
C VAL A 27 -14.70 23.76 2.06
N ILE A 28 -15.79 23.52 2.78
CA ILE A 28 -15.77 22.69 4.00
C ILE A 28 -15.39 21.24 3.66
N GLY A 29 -15.92 20.69 2.56
CA GLY A 29 -15.56 19.35 2.08
C GLY A 29 -14.07 19.22 1.75
N ALA A 30 -13.50 20.21 1.06
CA ALA A 30 -12.07 20.23 0.75
C ALA A 30 -11.19 20.26 2.01
N ILE A 31 -11.58 21.05 3.03
CA ILE A 31 -10.85 21.11 4.31
C ILE A 31 -10.82 19.74 4.99
N ILE A 32 -11.96 19.02 5.02
CA ILE A 32 -12.04 17.69 5.63
C ILE A 32 -11.13 16.70 4.89
N VAL A 33 -11.16 16.69 3.56
CA VAL A 33 -10.30 15.82 2.75
C VAL A 33 -8.83 16.10 3.02
N ILE A 34 -8.42 17.38 3.08
CA ILE A 34 -7.04 17.77 3.38
C ILE A 34 -6.61 17.27 4.77
N LEU A 35 -7.47 17.39 5.78
CA LEU A 35 -7.17 16.91 7.14
C LEU A 35 -6.98 15.39 7.18
N VAL A 36 -7.87 14.63 6.51
CA VAL A 36 -7.77 13.16 6.45
C VAL A 36 -6.50 12.73 5.72
N LEU A 37 -6.16 13.38 4.60
CA LEU A 37 -4.92 13.10 3.86
C LEU A 37 -3.68 13.46 4.68
N GLY A 38 -3.68 14.60 5.37
CA GLY A 38 -2.59 15.03 6.23
C GLY A 38 -2.37 14.07 7.41
N LEU A 39 -3.45 13.66 8.08
CA LEU A 39 -3.41 12.67 9.16
C LEU A 39 -2.97 11.29 8.66
N GLY A 40 -3.47 10.85 7.51
CA GLY A 40 -3.09 9.57 6.91
C GLY A 40 -1.62 9.53 6.51
N ALA A 41 -1.12 10.61 5.89
CA ALA A 41 0.29 10.74 5.53
C ALA A 41 1.19 10.79 6.78
N LEU A 42 0.79 11.56 7.80
CA LEU A 42 1.54 11.64 9.07
C LEU A 42 1.51 10.32 9.85
N TYR A 43 0.39 9.59 9.81
CA TYR A 43 0.27 8.26 10.43
C TYR A 43 1.19 7.25 9.74
N PHE A 44 1.15 7.19 8.41
CA PHE A 44 2.00 6.29 7.64
C PHE A 44 3.49 6.61 7.81
N TRP A 45 3.86 7.90 7.75
CA TRP A 45 5.24 8.32 7.93
C TRP A 45 5.72 8.16 9.38
N GLY A 46 4.85 8.42 10.36
CA GLY A 46 5.15 8.21 11.78
C GLY A 46 5.34 6.73 12.13
N ALA A 47 4.57 5.83 11.51
CA ALA A 47 4.82 4.40 11.61
C ALA A 47 6.21 4.05 11.04
N GLN A 48 6.55 4.56 9.85
CA GLN A 48 7.85 4.29 9.22
C GLN A 48 9.06 4.80 10.01
N LEU A 49 8.93 5.93 10.72
CA LEU A 49 10.02 6.48 11.55
C LEU A 49 10.18 5.76 12.88
N ASN A 50 9.12 5.10 13.35
CA ASN A 50 9.08 4.42 14.64
C ASN A 50 9.13 2.90 14.50
N GLU A 51 9.21 2.39 13.27
CA GLU A 51 9.89 1.15 12.93
C GLU A 51 11.35 1.30 13.33
N GLN A 52 11.62 1.17 14.63
CA GLN A 52 12.82 0.43 14.99
C GLN A 52 12.70 -0.88 14.20
N PRO A 53 13.77 -1.34 13.51
CA PRO A 53 13.78 -2.73 13.14
C PRO A 53 13.44 -3.44 14.45
N ASP A 54 12.30 -4.12 14.51
CA ASP A 54 12.23 -5.26 15.39
C ASP A 54 13.49 -6.02 14.98
N GLU A 55 14.55 -5.88 15.77
CA GLU A 55 15.58 -6.89 15.82
C GLU A 55 14.76 -8.10 16.22
N LEU A 56 14.26 -8.80 15.19
CA LEU A 56 13.73 -10.13 15.30
C LEU A 56 14.76 -10.79 16.20
N PRO A 57 14.36 -11.21 17.42
CA PRO A 57 15.31 -11.73 18.38
C PRO A 57 16.09 -12.77 17.60
N PHE A 58 17.40 -12.57 17.42
CA PHE A 58 18.22 -13.37 16.50
C PHE A 58 17.83 -14.83 16.69
N ILE A 59 16.99 -15.34 15.80
CA ILE A 59 16.61 -16.74 15.78
C ILE A 59 17.78 -17.33 15.02
N PRO A 60 18.69 -18.06 15.68
CA PRO A 60 19.72 -18.79 14.96
C PRO A 60 18.96 -19.87 14.17
N GLY A 61 18.55 -19.55 12.93
CA GLY A 61 17.71 -20.40 12.11
C GLY A 61 16.81 -19.72 11.06
N ASP A 62 16.58 -18.39 11.08
CA ASP A 62 15.74 -17.71 10.06
C ASP A 62 16.57 -16.91 9.03
N GLY A 63 17.89 -17.13 9.02
CA GLY A 63 18.82 -16.48 8.09
C GLY A 63 19.93 -17.40 7.60
N THR A 64 19.85 -18.70 7.90
CA THR A 64 20.75 -19.67 7.29
C THR A 64 20.16 -20.00 5.93
N SER A 65 20.61 -19.28 4.90
CA SER A 65 20.77 -19.93 3.61
C SER A 65 21.62 -21.16 3.89
N GLU A 66 20.96 -22.30 4.00
CA GLU A 66 21.66 -23.57 4.17
C GLU A 66 22.68 -23.68 3.03
N SER A 67 23.91 -24.09 3.34
CA SER A 67 24.99 -24.07 2.36
C SER A 67 24.71 -24.93 1.12
N TRP A 68 23.78 -25.88 1.25
CA TRP A 68 23.31 -26.75 0.17
C TRP A 68 22.17 -26.15 -0.67
N MET A 69 21.49 -25.12 -0.18
CA MET A 69 20.38 -24.46 -0.88
C MET A 69 20.92 -23.38 -1.84
N PRO A 70 20.52 -23.42 -3.13
CA PRO A 70 20.83 -22.36 -4.06
C PRO A 70 20.04 -21.10 -3.71
N GLN A 71 20.57 -19.93 -4.08
CA GLN A 71 19.83 -18.68 -3.94
C GLN A 71 18.62 -18.70 -4.88
N SER A 72 17.42 -18.53 -4.35
CA SER A 72 16.22 -18.39 -5.19
C SER A 72 16.28 -17.09 -5.97
N SER A 73 16.00 -17.16 -7.27
CA SER A 73 16.01 -16.01 -8.17
C SER A 73 14.70 -15.22 -8.15
N GLY A 74 13.64 -15.75 -7.53
CA GLY A 74 12.30 -15.14 -7.53
C GLY A 74 11.61 -15.15 -8.91
N SER A 75 12.09 -15.99 -9.82
CA SER A 75 11.67 -16.13 -11.21
C SER A 75 10.75 -17.35 -11.35
N ASP A 76 9.57 -17.19 -11.95
CA ASP A 76 8.60 -18.27 -12.21
C ASP A 76 8.82 -18.95 -13.57
N GLU A 77 9.89 -18.57 -14.28
CA GLU A 77 10.29 -19.11 -15.55
C GLU A 77 10.85 -20.53 -15.40
N ALA A 78 10.40 -21.46 -16.26
CA ALA A 78 10.82 -22.86 -16.20
C ALA A 78 12.36 -23.04 -16.27
N ALA A 79 13.04 -22.21 -17.06
CA ALA A 79 14.50 -22.25 -17.17
C ALA A 79 15.22 -21.80 -15.88
N ALA A 80 14.63 -20.85 -15.13
CA ALA A 80 15.19 -20.41 -13.85
C ALA A 80 15.02 -21.49 -12.78
N ILE A 81 13.85 -22.13 -12.73
CA ILE A 81 13.58 -23.24 -11.82
C ILE A 81 14.53 -24.42 -12.10
N GLU A 82 14.77 -24.76 -13.37
CA GLU A 82 15.71 -25.82 -13.74
C GLU A 82 17.15 -25.49 -13.33
N ALA A 83 17.57 -24.24 -13.53
CA ALA A 83 18.90 -23.77 -13.13
C ALA A 83 19.08 -23.81 -11.59
N GLU A 84 18.05 -23.44 -10.82
CA GLU A 84 18.06 -23.52 -9.37
C GLU A 84 18.16 -24.98 -8.88
N LEU A 85 17.35 -25.88 -9.44
CA LEU A 85 17.41 -27.31 -9.09
C LEU A 85 18.79 -27.92 -9.39
N GLN A 86 19.42 -27.52 -10.51
CA GLN A 86 20.79 -27.95 -10.85
C GLN A 86 21.86 -27.33 -9.96
N ALA A 87 21.62 -26.13 -9.44
CA ALA A 87 22.53 -25.42 -8.54
C ALA A 87 22.46 -25.91 -7.08
N THR A 88 21.55 -26.84 -6.76
CA THR A 88 21.44 -27.39 -5.41
C THR A 88 22.64 -28.30 -5.11
N ASP A 89 23.38 -28.00 -4.05
CA ASP A 89 24.61 -28.72 -3.70
C ASP A 89 24.31 -29.91 -2.78
N MET A 90 24.06 -31.06 -3.39
CA MET A 90 23.80 -32.32 -2.66
C MET A 90 25.00 -32.80 -1.85
N SER A 91 26.23 -32.43 -2.24
CA SER A 91 27.42 -32.82 -1.51
C SER A 91 27.56 -32.05 -0.20
N ALA A 92 27.21 -30.76 -0.21
CA ALA A 92 27.12 -29.94 0.98
C ALA A 92 25.99 -30.43 1.91
N PHE A 93 24.87 -30.89 1.37
CA PHE A 93 23.77 -31.46 2.14
C PHE A 93 24.21 -32.74 2.88
N GLU A 94 24.87 -33.66 2.18
CA GLU A 94 25.37 -34.90 2.78
C GLU A 94 26.43 -34.63 3.87
N GLN A 95 27.33 -33.68 3.63
CA GLN A 95 28.33 -33.27 4.62
C GLN A 95 27.68 -32.69 5.88
N GLN A 96 26.68 -31.82 5.72
CA GLN A 96 25.95 -31.23 6.84
C GLN A 96 25.24 -32.32 7.65
N MET A 97 24.52 -33.22 6.99
CA MET A 97 23.82 -34.33 7.66
C MET A 97 24.78 -35.25 8.42
N ASN A 98 25.95 -35.54 7.85
CA ASN A 98 26.95 -36.36 8.52
C ASN A 98 27.57 -35.64 9.74
N ALA A 99 27.84 -34.34 9.61
CA ALA A 99 28.34 -33.52 10.72
C ALA A 99 27.32 -33.42 11.87
N ASP A 100 26.04 -33.26 11.55
CA ASP A 100 24.95 -33.22 12.53
C ASP A 100 24.80 -34.57 13.25
N LEU A 101 24.92 -35.69 12.53
CA LEU A 101 24.87 -37.02 13.11
C LEU A 101 26.04 -37.25 14.09
N GLU A 102 27.26 -36.90 13.70
CA GLU A 102 28.46 -37.01 14.54
C GLU A 102 28.38 -36.11 15.79
N ALA A 103 27.86 -34.89 15.63
CA ALA A 103 27.62 -33.98 16.75
C ALA A 103 26.58 -34.54 17.75
N THR A 104 25.57 -35.25 17.23
CA THR A 104 24.53 -35.87 18.07
C THR A 104 25.08 -37.10 18.81
N GLU A 105 25.93 -37.91 18.16
CA GLU A 105 26.57 -39.07 18.78
C GLU A 105 27.62 -38.69 19.83
N SER A 106 28.34 -37.58 19.64
CA SER A 106 29.37 -37.10 20.58
C SER A 106 28.83 -36.35 21.80
N GLY A 107 27.53 -36.03 21.82
CA GLY A 107 26.83 -35.36 22.92
C GLY A 107 26.16 -36.28 23.95
N LEU A 108 26.24 -37.60 23.77
CA LEU A 108 25.77 -38.66 24.70
C LEU A 108 26.94 -39.37 25.39
#